data_AF-A0A139PP86-F1
#
_entry.id   AF-A0A139PP86-F1
#
_cell.length_a   1.000
_cell.length_b   1.000
_cell.length_c   1.000
_cell.angle_alpha   90.00
_cell.angle_beta   90.00
_cell.angle_gamma   90.00
#
_symmetry.space_group_name_H-M   'P 1'
#
loop_
_entity.id
_entity.type
_entity.pdbx_description
1 polymer ?
#
loop_
_entity_poly.entity_id
_entity_poly.type
_entity_poly.pdbx_seq_one_letter_code
_entity_poly.pdbx_strand_id
1 'polypeptide(L)'
;MFSMLGKSQEERRNREYEVSLVNALKNSYEGIEEITITNPSYSTIPSEAWGADVKLKFFDGTSKEHVLAFDIKSNKIRIGVYNNDDEEFQHFLNSRRGSTKSKVKVKYSNGSKGEL
;
A
#
# COMPACT_ATOMS: atom_id res chain seq x y z
N MET A 1 -29.48 -4.66 13.36
CA MET A 1 -28.97 -3.91 12.19
C MET A 1 -27.66 -3.15 12.48
N PHE A 2 -26.79 -3.66 13.37
CA PHE A 2 -25.53 -2.97 13.74
C PHE A 2 -24.32 -3.43 12.90
N SER A 3 -24.35 -4.63 12.34
CA SER A 3 -23.24 -5.21 11.58
C SER A 3 -23.01 -4.56 10.20
N MET A 4 -24.06 -4.08 9.53
CA MET A 4 -23.94 -3.43 8.22
C MET A 4 -23.36 -2.01 8.33
N LEU A 5 -23.69 -1.28 9.41
CA LEU A 5 -23.13 0.06 9.67
C LEU A 5 -21.62 -0.02 9.94
N GLY A 6 -21.18 -1.02 10.73
CA GLY A 6 -19.77 -1.24 11.03
C GLY A 6 -18.94 -1.60 9.79
N LYS A 7 -19.47 -2.49 8.92
CA LYS A 7 -18.82 -2.84 7.65
C LYS A 7 -18.62 -1.64 6.74
N SER A 8 -19.63 -0.78 6.58
CA SER A 8 -19.50 0.42 5.74
C SER A 8 -18.49 1.45 6.30
N GLN A 9 -18.39 1.58 7.62
CA GLN A 9 -17.40 2.46 8.25
C GLN A 9 -15.97 1.92 8.10
N GLU A 10 -15.79 0.60 8.28
CA GLU A 10 -14.50 -0.06 8.06
C GLU A 10 -14.06 0.04 6.60
N GLU A 11 -14.96 -0.16 5.64
CA GLU A 11 -14.66 -0.01 4.21
C GLU A 11 -14.26 1.42 3.85
N ARG A 12 -14.96 2.43 4.38
CA ARG A 12 -14.61 3.85 4.19
C ARG A 12 -13.22 4.16 4.77
N ARG A 13 -12.97 3.70 5.99
CA ARG A 13 -11.67 3.86 6.64
C ARG A 13 -10.57 3.17 5.84
N ASN A 14 -10.75 1.92 5.44
CA ASN A 14 -9.79 1.19 4.61
C ASN A 14 -9.51 1.95 3.30
N ARG A 15 -10.54 2.49 2.66
CA ARG A 15 -10.38 3.30 1.44
C ARG A 15 -9.52 4.55 1.67
N GLU A 16 -9.67 5.24 2.79
CA GLU A 16 -8.83 6.40 3.14
C GLU A 16 -7.36 6.00 3.30
N TYR A 17 -7.10 4.87 3.95
CA TYR A 17 -5.75 4.32 4.09
C TYR A 17 -5.15 3.89 2.75
N GLU A 18 -5.91 3.17 1.91
CA GLU A 18 -5.48 2.75 0.58
C GLU A 18 -5.10 3.93 -0.31
N VAL A 19 -5.94 4.97 -0.38
CA VAL A 19 -5.68 6.17 -1.19
C VAL A 19 -4.44 6.91 -0.69
N SER A 20 -4.28 7.02 0.63
CA SER A 20 -3.14 7.70 1.24
C SER A 20 -1.84 6.92 1.02
N LEU A 21 -1.89 5.59 1.15
CA LEU A 21 -0.76 4.71 0.86
C LEU A 21 -0.34 4.79 -0.61
N VAL A 22 -1.29 4.77 -1.55
CA VAL A 22 -0.96 4.93 -2.98
C VAL A 22 -0.25 6.25 -3.24
N ASN A 23 -0.74 7.35 -2.66
CA ASN A 23 -0.09 8.65 -2.78
C ASN A 23 1.32 8.65 -2.18
N ALA A 24 1.50 8.02 -1.01
CA ALA A 24 2.82 7.88 -0.39
C ALA A 24 3.80 7.09 -1.27
N LEU A 25 3.35 5.95 -1.83
CA LEU A 25 4.14 5.10 -2.73
C LEU A 25 4.52 5.85 -4.02
N LYS A 26 3.54 6.46 -4.69
CA LYS A 26 3.73 7.24 -5.92
C LYS A 26 4.73 8.39 -5.72
N ASN A 27 4.70 9.04 -4.56
CA ASN A 27 5.60 10.15 -4.25
C ASN A 27 6.98 9.71 -3.72
N SER A 28 7.15 8.44 -3.37
CA SER A 28 8.39 7.90 -2.80
C SER A 28 9.22 7.06 -3.78
N TYR A 29 8.56 6.48 -4.79
CA TYR A 29 9.21 5.65 -5.79
C TYR A 29 8.83 6.05 -7.22
N GLU A 30 9.80 5.99 -8.12
CA GLU A 30 9.64 6.28 -9.53
C GLU A 30 9.27 5.04 -10.36
N GLY A 31 8.67 5.28 -11.52
CA GLY A 31 8.39 4.23 -12.50
C GLY A 31 7.23 3.30 -12.15
N ILE A 32 6.39 3.61 -11.16
CA ILE A 32 5.23 2.79 -10.80
C ILE A 32 4.17 2.90 -11.91
N GLU A 33 3.73 1.77 -12.44
CA GLU A 33 2.61 1.67 -13.40
C GLU A 33 1.29 1.34 -12.68
N GLU A 34 1.30 0.35 -11.80
CA GLU A 34 0.10 -0.16 -11.12
C GLU A 34 0.41 -0.53 -9.66
N ILE A 35 -0.53 -0.21 -8.77
CA ILE A 35 -0.54 -0.64 -7.37
C ILE A 35 -1.78 -1.48 -7.13
N THR A 36 -1.59 -2.71 -6.64
CA THR A 36 -2.68 -3.58 -6.20
C THR A 36 -2.60 -3.76 -4.70
N ILE A 37 -3.73 -3.56 -4.02
CA ILE A 37 -3.85 -3.70 -2.57
C ILE A 37 -4.84 -4.84 -2.27
N THR A 38 -4.43 -5.76 -1.41
CA THR A 38 -5.25 -6.88 -0.94
C THR A 38 -5.11 -7.08 0.56
N ASN A 39 -6.07 -7.78 1.16
CA ASN A 39 -6.05 -8.20 2.56
C ASN A 39 -5.72 -7.08 3.57
N PRO A 40 -6.43 -5.92 3.55
CA PRO A 40 -6.22 -4.89 4.54
C PRO A 40 -6.57 -5.43 5.93
N SER A 41 -5.73 -5.14 6.91
CA SER A 41 -5.91 -5.56 8.28
C SER A 41 -5.41 -4.50 9.26
N TYR A 42 -6.00 -4.50 10.45
CA TYR A 42 -5.46 -3.80 11.61
C TYR A 42 -4.72 -4.81 12.48
N SER A 43 -3.45 -4.56 12.78
CA SER A 43 -2.72 -5.41 13.72
C SER A 43 -3.33 -5.30 15.13
N THR A 44 -3.43 -6.43 15.83
CA THR A 44 -3.90 -6.51 17.23
C THR A 44 -2.76 -6.40 18.27
N ILE A 45 -1.50 -6.29 17.82
CA ILE A 45 -0.27 -6.25 18.65
C ILE A 45 0.40 -4.88 18.42
N PRO A 46 0.91 -4.16 19.45
CA PRO A 46 0.77 -2.72 19.65
C PRO A 46 1.41 -1.90 18.53
N SER A 47 0.63 -1.75 17.48
CA SER A 47 0.89 -0.94 16.32
C SER A 47 -0.50 -0.55 15.86
N GLU A 48 -0.91 0.68 16.16
CA GLU A 48 -2.12 1.30 15.58
C GLU A 48 -2.02 1.44 14.04
N ALA A 49 -0.98 0.87 13.40
CA ALA A 49 -0.81 0.89 11.96
C ALA A 49 -1.74 -0.12 11.28
N TRP A 50 -2.38 0.37 10.23
CA TRP A 50 -3.07 -0.43 9.24
C TRP A 50 -2.03 -1.10 8.33
N GLY A 51 -2.28 -2.33 7.90
CA GLY A 51 -1.40 -3.03 6.97
C GLY A 51 -2.17 -3.69 5.83
N ALA A 52 -1.50 -3.94 4.73
CA ALA A 52 -2.08 -4.65 3.58
C ALA A 52 -0.98 -5.33 2.75
N ASP A 53 -1.40 -6.34 1.99
CA ASP A 53 -0.57 -6.92 0.93
C ASP A 53 -0.57 -5.94 -0.25
N VAL A 54 0.63 -5.59 -0.73
CA VAL A 54 0.80 -4.60 -1.78
C VAL A 54 1.68 -5.16 -2.88
N LYS A 55 1.14 -5.19 -4.10
CA LYS A 55 1.88 -5.50 -5.31
C LYS A 55 2.11 -4.24 -6.13
N LEU A 56 3.37 -3.97 -6.41
CA LEU A 56 3.84 -2.87 -7.24
C LEU A 56 4.27 -3.42 -8.59
N LYS A 57 3.73 -2.87 -9.67
CA LYS A 57 4.18 -3.11 -11.04
C LYS A 57 4.81 -1.84 -11.60
N PHE A 58 5.96 -1.97 -12.24
CA PHE A 58 6.71 -0.86 -12.81
C PHE A 58 6.66 -0.86 -14.35
N PHE A 59 6.89 0.31 -14.96
CA PHE A 59 6.86 0.46 -16.42
C PHE A 59 7.91 -0.37 -17.17
N ASP A 60 8.99 -0.77 -16.50
CA ASP A 60 10.01 -1.67 -17.04
C ASP A 60 9.59 -3.15 -17.03
N GLY A 61 8.36 -3.44 -16.60
CA GLY A 61 7.81 -4.79 -16.52
C GLY A 61 8.12 -5.53 -15.22
N THR A 62 8.95 -4.97 -14.34
CA THR A 62 9.24 -5.59 -13.04
C THR A 62 8.05 -5.47 -12.09
N SER A 63 7.93 -6.43 -11.18
CA SER A 63 6.93 -6.37 -10.11
C SER A 63 7.47 -6.94 -8.81
N LYS A 64 7.07 -6.34 -7.69
CA LYS A 64 7.37 -6.81 -6.35
C LYS A 64 6.12 -6.77 -5.48
N GLU A 65 6.00 -7.72 -4.57
CA GLU A 65 4.85 -7.85 -3.68
C GLU A 65 5.34 -8.03 -2.26
N HIS A 66 4.72 -7.32 -1.33
CA HIS A 66 5.10 -7.36 0.08
C HIS A 66 3.99 -6.85 1.01
N VAL A 67 4.05 -7.27 2.27
CA VAL A 67 3.17 -6.74 3.32
C VAL A 67 3.71 -5.38 3.76
N LEU A 68 2.88 -4.34 3.64
CA LEU A 68 3.24 -2.99 4.09
C LEU A 68 2.37 -2.57 5.27
N ALA A 69 3.00 -2.02 6.31
CA ALA A 69 2.32 -1.28 7.35
C ALA A 69 2.35 0.22 7.00
N PHE A 70 1.23 0.90 7.22
CA PHE A 70 1.07 2.32 6.90
C PHE A 70 0.42 3.08 8.06
N ASP A 71 1.10 4.14 8.47
CA ASP A 71 0.58 5.10 9.43
C ASP A 71 0.13 6.35 8.67
N ILE A 72 -1.19 6.53 8.57
CA ILE A 72 -1.81 7.65 7.86
C ILE A 72 -1.52 9.00 8.54
N LYS A 73 -1.33 9.04 9.86
CA LYS A 73 -1.08 10.29 10.60
C LYS A 73 0.33 10.81 10.34
N SER A 74 1.31 9.90 10.31
CA SER A 74 2.71 10.25 10.02
C SER A 74 3.08 10.14 8.54
N ASN A 75 2.18 9.63 7.70
CA ASN A 75 2.40 9.31 6.29
C ASN A 75 3.64 8.42 6.07
N LYS A 76 3.87 7.46 6.97
CA LYS A 76 5.05 6.58 6.95
C LYS A 76 4.67 5.17 6.53
N ILE A 77 5.38 4.67 5.52
CA ILE A 77 5.37 3.26 5.11
C ILE A 77 6.44 2.53 5.92
N ARG A 78 6.07 1.39 6.50
CA ARG A 78 6.97 0.51 7.23
C ARG A 78 6.94 -0.87 6.60
N ILE A 79 8.14 -1.41 6.39
CA ILE A 79 8.38 -2.80 6.03
C ILE A 79 8.91 -3.44 7.32
N GLY A 80 8.31 -4.54 7.76
CA GLY A 80 8.92 -5.33 8.82
C GLY A 80 10.16 -5.98 8.22
N VAL A 81 11.37 -5.61 8.65
CA VAL A 81 12.60 -6.25 8.18
C VAL A 81 13.01 -7.29 9.22
N TYR A 82 12.64 -8.53 8.96
CA TYR A 82 12.86 -9.69 9.82
C TYR A 82 13.54 -10.85 9.07
N ASN A 83 13.52 -10.83 7.74
CA ASN A 83 14.08 -11.87 6.88
C ASN A 83 14.71 -11.29 5.59
N ASN A 84 15.36 -12.16 4.80
CA ASN A 84 16.03 -11.79 3.55
C ASN A 84 15.08 -11.24 2.47
N ASP A 85 13.83 -11.70 2.43
CA ASP A 85 12.85 -11.22 1.44
C ASP A 85 12.46 -9.76 1.72
N ASP A 86 12.35 -9.39 3.00
CA ASP A 86 12.11 -8.02 3.44
C ASP A 86 13.27 -7.09 3.05
N GLU A 87 14.51 -7.55 3.23
CA GLU A 87 15.72 -6.83 2.83
C GLU A 87 15.79 -6.66 1.31
N GLU A 88 15.55 -7.72 0.53
CA GLU A 88 15.56 -7.65 -0.94
C GLU A 88 14.50 -6.67 -1.45
N PHE A 89 13.29 -6.72 -0.88
CA PHE A 89 12.21 -5.80 -1.22
C PHE A 89 12.61 -4.34 -0.90
N GLN A 90 13.21 -4.09 0.26
CA GLN A 90 13.66 -2.76 0.65
C GLN A 90 14.80 -2.26 -0.26
N HIS A 91 15.76 -3.11 -0.62
CA HIS A 91 16.83 -2.78 -1.56
C HIS A 91 16.29 -2.43 -2.95
N PHE A 92 15.33 -3.21 -3.45
CA PHE A 92 14.66 -2.94 -4.73
C PHE A 92 13.91 -1.60 -4.72
N LEU A 93 13.20 -1.27 -3.64
CA LEU A 93 12.53 0.03 -3.52
C LEU A 93 13.52 1.19 -3.39
N ASN A 94 14.59 0.99 -2.63
CA ASN A 94 15.62 2.02 -2.46
C ASN A 94 16.37 2.34 -3.75
N SER A 95 16.51 1.40 -4.69
CA SER A 95 17.10 1.66 -6.00
C SER A 95 16.19 2.46 -6.94
N ARG A 96 14.90 2.64 -6.58
CA ARG A 96 13.88 3.37 -7.36
C ARG A 96 13.34 4.59 -6.61
N ARG A 97 14.14 5.19 -5.72
CA ARG A 97 13.74 6.41 -5.02
C ARG A 97 13.50 7.54 -6.01
N GLY A 98 12.36 8.20 -5.88
CA GLY A 98 11.93 9.25 -6.80
C GLY A 98 10.42 9.44 -6.72
N SER A 99 9.83 10.27 -7.57
CA SER A 99 8.37 10.39 -7.61
C SER A 99 7.85 10.04 -8.99
N THR A 100 6.86 9.16 -9.04
CA THR A 100 6.17 8.80 -10.28
C THR A 100 5.25 9.96 -10.70
N LYS A 101 5.57 10.61 -11.83
CA LYS A 101 4.80 11.75 -12.36
C LYS A 101 3.61 11.33 -13.22
N SER A 102 3.67 10.16 -13.83
CA SER A 102 2.57 9.58 -14.59
C SER A 102 1.41 9.18 -13.69
N LYS A 103 0.25 8.93 -14.31
CA LYS A 103 -0.88 8.31 -13.63
C LYS A 103 -0.53 6.88 -13.26
N VAL A 104 -0.89 6.49 -12.03
CA VAL A 104 -0.73 5.13 -11.50
C VAL A 104 -2.10 4.47 -11.48
N LYS A 105 -2.20 3.28 -12.07
CA LYS A 105 -3.42 2.45 -11.98
C LYS A 105 -3.52 1.85 -10.59
N VAL A 106 -4.72 1.78 -10.04
CA VAL A 106 -4.94 1.24 -8.70
C VAL A 106 -6.01 0.16 -8.72
N LYS A 107 -5.73 -0.98 -8.08
CA LYS A 107 -6.71 -2.01 -7.73
C LYS A 107 -6.84 -2.03 -6.21
N TYR A 108 -8.00 -1.61 -5.70
CA TYR A 108 -8.30 -1.56 -4.28
C TYR A 108 -8.73 -2.92 -3.75
N SER A 109 -8.64 -3.15 -2.44
CA SER A 109 -8.95 -4.43 -1.80
C SER A 109 -10.42 -4.87 -1.96
N ASN A 110 -11.33 -3.91 -2.14
CA ASN A 110 -12.74 -4.19 -2.43
C ASN A 110 -13.01 -4.54 -3.92
N GLY A 111 -11.96 -4.70 -4.74
CA GLY A 111 -12.04 -5.04 -6.16
C GLY A 111 -12.31 -3.85 -7.10
N SER A 112 -12.57 -2.65 -6.56
CA SER A 112 -12.72 -1.46 -7.39
C SER A 112 -11.38 -1.02 -7.99
N LYS A 113 -11.45 -0.28 -9.11
CA LYS A 113 -10.29 0.24 -9.83
C LYS A 113 -10.29 1.76 -9.81
N GLY A 114 -9.11 2.36 -9.89
CA GLY A 114 -8.94 3.81 -9.95
C GLY A 114 -7.63 4.22 -10.62
N GLU A 115 -7.39 5.53 -10.70
CA GLU A 115 -6.15 6.12 -11.19
C GLU A 115 -5.78 7.32 -10.30
N LEU A 116 -4.49 7.46 -9.96
CA LEU A 116 -3.96 8.56 -9.15
C LEU A 116 -2.72 9.22 -9.79
#